data_AF-A9P659-F1
#
_entry.id   AF-A9P659-F1
#
_cell.length_a   1.000
_cell.length_b   1.000
_cell.length_c   1.000
_cell.angle_alpha   90.00
_cell.angle_beta   90.00
_cell.angle_gamma   90.00
#
_symmetry.space_group_name_H-M   'P 1'
#
loop_
_entity.id
_entity.type
_entity.pdbx_description
1 polymer ?
#
loop_
_entity_poly.entity_id
_entity_poly.type
_entity_poly.pdbx_seq_one_letter_code
_entity_poly.pdbx_strand_id
1 'polypeptide(L)'
;LAESEFAAPTITKLIPIPFSTSGASVAYNVNPVADQFQRAFQTSTFCNRLYSFFNKRWFFDQVLNDFLVRSFLRFGYEVSFEALDKGAIEILGPYGISYTFRRLAERISQLQSGFV
;
A
#
# COMPACT_ATOMS: atom_id res chain seq x y z
N LEU A 1 -37.05 -9.03 -0.66
CA LEU A 1 -36.70 -10.13 -1.58
C LEU A 1 -37.84 -10.43 -2.53
N ALA A 2 -39.02 -10.86 -2.05
CA ALA A 2 -40.20 -11.04 -2.91
C ALA A 2 -40.66 -9.73 -3.60
N GLU A 3 -40.79 -8.62 -2.88
CA GLU A 3 -41.23 -7.35 -3.49
C GLU A 3 -40.19 -6.73 -4.45
N SER A 4 -38.90 -6.94 -4.17
CA SER A 4 -37.78 -6.51 -5.03
C SER A 4 -37.66 -7.35 -6.31
N GLU A 5 -38.13 -8.60 -6.29
CA GLU A 5 -38.11 -9.49 -7.47
C GLU A 5 -39.17 -9.07 -8.50
N PHE A 6 -40.33 -8.55 -8.07
CA PHE A 6 -41.42 -8.13 -8.96
C PHE A 6 -41.37 -6.66 -9.38
N ALA A 7 -40.62 -5.81 -8.67
CA ALA A 7 -40.50 -4.38 -8.99
C ALA A 7 -39.52 -4.06 -10.14
N ALA A 8 -38.61 -5.00 -10.48
CA ALA A 8 -37.63 -4.79 -11.53
C ALA A 8 -38.24 -4.95 -12.94
N PRO A 9 -38.03 -4.01 -13.87
CA PRO A 9 -38.51 -4.12 -15.24
C PRO A 9 -38.00 -5.41 -15.91
N THR A 10 -38.89 -6.13 -16.60
CA THR A 10 -38.57 -7.39 -17.32
C THR A 10 -37.39 -7.24 -18.28
N ILE A 11 -37.20 -6.04 -18.85
CA ILE A 11 -36.09 -5.70 -19.73
C ILE A 11 -34.74 -5.89 -19.03
N THR A 12 -34.58 -5.39 -17.79
CA THR A 12 -33.32 -5.50 -17.04
C THR A 12 -32.97 -6.95 -16.70
N LYS A 13 -33.98 -7.81 -16.54
CA LYS A 13 -33.79 -9.26 -16.35
C LYS A 13 -33.32 -9.98 -17.61
N LEU A 14 -33.69 -9.47 -18.79
CA LEU A 14 -33.34 -10.07 -20.08
C LEU A 14 -31.99 -9.61 -20.64
N ILE A 15 -31.47 -8.44 -20.25
CA ILE A 15 -30.19 -7.87 -20.74
C ILE A 15 -28.99 -8.85 -20.66
N PRO A 16 -28.79 -9.62 -19.57
CA PRO A 16 -27.62 -10.49 -19.45
C PRO A 16 -27.61 -11.63 -20.47
N ILE A 17 -28.78 -12.07 -20.94
CA ILE A 17 -28.92 -13.25 -21.81
C ILE A 17 -28.28 -13.03 -23.18
N PRO A 18 -28.70 -12.04 -24.01
CA PRO A 18 -28.10 -11.82 -25.32
C PRO A 18 -26.63 -11.36 -25.20
N PHE A 19 -26.25 -10.69 -24.10
CA PHE A 19 -24.87 -10.30 -23.86
C PHE A 19 -23.96 -11.52 -23.60
N SER A 20 -24.44 -12.48 -22.81
CA SER A 20 -23.68 -13.71 -22.53
C SER A 20 -23.61 -14.62 -23.76
N THR A 21 -24.72 -14.80 -24.48
CA THR A 21 -24.75 -15.62 -25.69
C THR A 21 -23.90 -15.02 -26.81
N SER A 22 -23.93 -13.71 -27.00
CA SER A 22 -23.07 -13.04 -27.99
C SER A 22 -21.59 -13.13 -27.61
N GLY A 23 -21.24 -12.92 -26.32
CA GLY A 23 -19.88 -13.11 -25.82
C GLY A 23 -19.35 -14.53 -26.05
N ALA A 24 -20.17 -15.55 -25.76
CA ALA A 24 -19.82 -16.95 -26.00
C ALA A 24 -19.60 -17.25 -27.50
N SER A 25 -20.47 -16.72 -28.36
CA SER A 25 -20.33 -16.86 -29.82
C SER A 25 -19.04 -16.19 -30.31
N VAL A 26 -18.71 -15.00 -29.83
CA VAL A 26 -17.46 -14.31 -30.19
C VAL A 26 -16.24 -15.10 -29.71
N ALA A 27 -16.25 -15.60 -28.47
CA ALA A 27 -15.13 -16.38 -27.93
C ALA A 27 -14.86 -17.64 -28.77
N TYR A 28 -15.91 -18.35 -29.20
CA TYR A 28 -15.78 -19.53 -30.05
C TYR A 28 -15.13 -19.21 -31.40
N ASN A 29 -15.51 -18.10 -32.03
CA ASN A 29 -14.97 -17.69 -33.34
C ASN A 29 -13.55 -17.11 -33.25
N VAL A 30 -13.19 -16.45 -32.15
CA VAL A 30 -11.88 -15.82 -31.97
C VAL A 30 -10.80 -16.83 -31.59
N ASN A 31 -11.14 -17.89 -30.85
CA ASN A 31 -10.18 -18.89 -30.39
C ASN A 31 -9.29 -19.50 -31.52
N PRO A 32 -9.82 -19.90 -32.70
CA PRO A 32 -8.98 -20.44 -33.78
C PRO A 32 -8.07 -19.40 -34.45
N VAL A 33 -8.40 -18.11 -34.40
CA VAL A 33 -7.60 -17.01 -34.98
C VAL A 33 -6.76 -16.25 -33.94
N ALA A 34 -6.83 -16.67 -32.67
CA ALA A 34 -6.23 -15.98 -31.54
C ALA A 34 -4.71 -15.84 -31.69
N ASP A 35 -4.00 -16.89 -32.14
CA ASP A 35 -2.55 -16.89 -32.26
C ASP A 35 -2.01 -15.89 -33.31
N GLN A 36 -2.76 -15.68 -34.40
CA GLN A 36 -2.37 -14.71 -35.42
C GLN A 36 -2.68 -13.28 -34.95
N PHE A 37 -3.85 -13.09 -34.34
CA PHE A 37 -4.24 -11.80 -33.77
C PHE A 37 -3.30 -11.37 -32.64
N GLN A 38 -2.94 -12.29 -31.74
CA GLN A 38 -2.05 -12.02 -30.62
C GLN A 38 -0.64 -11.64 -31.09
N ARG A 39 -0.10 -12.31 -32.10
CA ARG A 39 1.20 -11.92 -32.68
C ARG A 39 1.17 -10.54 -33.33
N ALA A 40 0.09 -10.21 -34.05
CA ALA A 40 -0.09 -8.87 -34.62
C ALA A 40 -0.31 -7.80 -33.53
N PHE A 41 -0.92 -8.16 -32.41
CA PHE A 41 -1.15 -7.25 -31.28
C PHE A 41 0.15 -6.99 -30.49
N GLN A 42 1.02 -7.98 -30.38
CA GLN A 42 2.29 -7.88 -29.64
C GLN A 42 3.35 -7.00 -30.34
N THR A 43 3.27 -6.79 -31.66
CA THR A 43 4.20 -5.90 -32.38
C THR A 43 3.97 -4.42 -32.08
N SER A 44 2.77 -4.04 -31.65
CA SER A 44 2.45 -2.68 -31.26
C SER A 44 2.90 -2.38 -29.82
N THR A 45 3.71 -1.34 -29.65
CA THR A 45 4.19 -0.87 -28.34
C THR A 45 3.06 -0.42 -27.42
N PHE A 46 2.00 0.18 -27.98
CA PHE A 46 0.81 0.58 -27.24
C PHE A 46 0.04 -0.62 -26.70
N CYS A 47 -0.21 -1.62 -27.56
CA CYS A 47 -0.86 -2.86 -27.16
C CYS A 47 -0.08 -3.61 -26.10
N ASN A 48 1.23 -3.68 -26.22
CA ASN A 48 2.08 -4.35 -25.23
C ASN A 48 2.00 -3.63 -23.87
N ARG A 49 1.91 -2.28 -23.87
CA ARG A 49 1.73 -1.50 -22.64
C ARG A 49 0.36 -1.74 -21.99
N LEU A 50 -0.72 -1.73 -22.79
CA LEU A 50 -2.06 -2.06 -22.30
C LEU A 50 -2.16 -3.50 -21.80
N TYR A 51 -1.57 -4.45 -22.53
CA TYR A 51 -1.50 -5.85 -22.14
C TYR A 51 -0.78 -6.02 -20.81
N SER A 52 0.40 -5.42 -20.65
CA SER A 52 1.16 -5.42 -19.39
C SER A 52 0.36 -4.81 -18.23
N PHE A 53 -0.39 -3.73 -18.50
CA PHE A 53 -1.26 -3.08 -17.53
C PHE A 53 -2.38 -3.97 -17.01
N PHE A 54 -3.14 -4.61 -17.90
CA PHE A 54 -4.21 -5.53 -17.48
C PHE A 54 -3.64 -6.83 -16.86
N ASN A 55 -2.55 -7.35 -17.41
CA ASN A 55 -1.91 -8.58 -16.92
C ASN A 55 -1.32 -8.43 -15.52
N LYS A 56 -0.76 -7.24 -15.20
CA LYS A 56 -0.23 -6.92 -13.86
C LYS A 56 -1.29 -6.37 -12.90
N ARG A 57 -2.58 -6.68 -13.12
CA ARG A 57 -3.70 -6.22 -12.28
C ARG A 57 -3.68 -4.71 -12.05
N TRP A 58 -3.50 -3.95 -13.13
CA TRP A 58 -3.37 -2.49 -13.07
C TRP A 58 -2.23 -1.99 -12.15
N PHE A 59 -1.17 -2.79 -11.97
CA PHE A 59 -0.03 -2.42 -11.13
C PHE A 59 -0.43 -2.00 -9.70
N PHE A 60 -1.60 -2.43 -9.21
CA PHE A 60 -2.13 -1.97 -7.93
C PHE A 60 -1.16 -2.28 -6.78
N ASP A 61 -0.57 -3.47 -6.80
CA ASP A 61 0.45 -3.90 -5.84
C ASP A 61 1.69 -2.98 -5.87
N GLN A 62 2.13 -2.59 -7.06
CA GLN A 62 3.29 -1.71 -7.22
C GLN A 62 2.98 -0.29 -6.74
N VAL A 63 1.83 0.25 -7.10
CA VAL A 63 1.40 1.59 -6.65
C VAL A 63 1.29 1.61 -5.13
N LEU A 64 0.71 0.58 -4.53
CA LEU A 64 0.54 0.51 -3.08
C LEU A 64 1.90 0.36 -2.36
N ASN A 65 2.79 -0.45 -2.90
CA ASN A 65 4.14 -0.60 -2.36
C ASN A 65 4.97 0.69 -2.49
N ASP A 66 4.97 1.31 -3.67
CA ASP A 66 5.78 2.51 -3.91
C ASP A 66 5.20 3.75 -3.20
N PHE A 67 3.88 3.86 -3.07
CA PHE A 67 3.25 5.03 -2.44
C PHE A 67 3.11 4.89 -0.92
N LEU A 68 2.59 3.76 -0.42
CA LEU A 68 2.39 3.57 1.01
C LEU A 68 3.64 3.03 1.67
N VAL A 69 4.13 1.87 1.23
CA VAL A 69 5.20 1.15 1.94
C VAL A 69 6.48 1.98 1.97
N ARG A 70 6.93 2.53 0.84
CA ARG A 70 8.13 3.39 0.82
C ARG A 70 7.97 4.65 1.68
N SER A 71 6.80 5.28 1.68
CA SER A 71 6.54 6.48 2.49
C SER A 71 6.60 6.15 3.98
N PHE A 72 5.97 5.05 4.42
CA PHE A 72 6.04 4.60 5.80
C PHE A 72 7.45 4.19 6.22
N LEU A 73 8.20 3.51 5.35
CA LEU A 73 9.59 3.15 5.62
C LEU A 73 10.47 4.39 5.79
N ARG A 74 10.31 5.38 4.91
CA ARG A 74 11.06 6.64 4.99
C ARG A 74 10.71 7.41 6.26
N PHE A 75 9.43 7.51 6.59
CA PHE A 75 8.98 8.11 7.84
C PHE A 75 9.56 7.39 9.07
N GLY A 76 9.52 6.06 9.09
CA GLY A 76 10.08 5.27 10.18
C GLY A 76 11.59 5.46 10.34
N TYR A 77 12.32 5.62 9.23
CA TYR A 77 13.75 5.92 9.27
C TYR A 77 14.05 7.33 9.78
N GLU A 78 13.42 8.35 9.19
CA GLU A 78 13.65 9.75 9.58
C GLU A 78 13.18 10.04 11.01
N VAL A 79 12.09 9.43 11.48
CA VAL A 79 11.60 9.69 12.84
C VAL A 79 12.26 8.78 13.86
N SER A 80 12.18 7.46 13.68
CA SER A 80 12.60 6.53 14.73
C SER A 80 14.12 6.45 14.83
N PHE A 81 14.83 6.28 13.70
CA PHE A 81 16.28 6.12 13.74
C PHE A 81 17.00 7.43 14.09
N GLU A 82 16.58 8.54 13.52
CA GLU A 82 17.18 9.84 13.83
C GLU A 82 16.94 10.26 15.29
N ALA A 83 15.72 10.01 15.82
CA ALA A 83 15.42 10.30 17.22
C ALA A 83 16.20 9.38 18.17
N LEU A 84 16.38 8.10 17.82
CA LEU A 84 17.11 7.14 18.64
C LEU A 84 18.59 7.49 18.70
N ASP A 85 19.22 7.82 17.58
CA ASP A 85 20.63 8.21 17.54
C ASP A 85 20.88 9.52 18.30
N LYS A 86 20.05 10.55 18.09
CA LYS A 86 20.15 11.82 18.84
C LYS A 86 19.90 11.62 20.33
N GLY A 87 18.88 10.85 20.71
CA GLY A 87 18.55 10.56 22.10
C GLY A 87 19.66 9.77 22.80
N ALA A 88 20.26 8.79 22.12
CA ALA A 88 21.40 8.04 22.64
C ALA A 88 22.61 8.95 22.90
N ILE A 89 22.94 9.83 21.95
CA ILE A 89 24.03 10.81 22.10
C ILE A 89 23.73 11.81 23.23
N GLU A 90 22.49 12.24 23.39
CA GLU A 90 22.11 13.20 24.44
C GLU A 90 22.20 12.59 25.86
N ILE A 91 21.79 11.32 26.00
CA ILE A 91 21.88 10.57 27.25
C ILE A 91 23.33 10.23 27.60
N LEU A 92 24.15 9.82 26.63
CA LEU A 92 25.56 9.47 26.87
C LEU A 92 26.51 10.67 26.86
N GLY A 93 26.05 11.79 26.31
CA GLY A 93 26.83 13.02 26.17
C GLY A 93 26.93 13.83 27.46
N PRO A 94 27.51 15.05 27.36
CA PRO A 94 27.71 15.93 28.50
C PRO A 94 26.41 16.26 29.25
N TYR A 95 25.28 16.30 28.54
CA TYR A 95 23.97 16.56 29.12
C TYR A 95 23.55 15.46 30.11
N GLY A 96 23.53 14.19 29.70
CA GLY A 96 23.19 13.09 30.60
C GLY A 96 24.18 12.90 31.75
N ILE A 97 25.47 13.17 31.52
CA ILE A 97 26.49 13.20 32.59
C ILE A 97 26.15 14.31 33.60
N SER A 98 25.89 15.54 33.13
CA SER A 98 25.56 16.68 34.02
C SER A 98 24.29 16.43 34.83
N TYR A 99 23.27 15.83 34.22
CA TYR A 99 22.02 15.47 34.90
C TYR A 99 22.26 14.45 36.00
N THR A 100 23.09 13.43 35.73
CA THR A 100 23.43 12.39 36.71
C THR A 100 24.23 12.95 37.89
N PHE A 101 25.24 13.78 37.60
CA PHE A 101 26.03 14.46 38.64
C PHE A 101 25.18 15.40 39.49
N ARG A 102 24.28 16.18 38.87
CA ARG A 102 23.36 17.07 39.61
C ARG A 102 22.47 16.28 40.56
N ARG A 103 21.91 15.15 40.10
CA ARG A 103 21.05 14.31 40.93
C ARG A 103 21.82 13.61 42.05
N LEU A 104 23.09 13.27 41.83
CA LEU A 104 23.97 12.75 42.87
C LEU A 104 24.27 13.83 43.93
N ALA A 105 24.58 15.05 43.49
CA ALA A 105 24.83 16.18 44.36
C ALA A 105 23.59 16.54 45.22
N GLU A 106 22.40 16.55 44.63
CA GLU A 106 21.13 16.74 45.37
C GLU A 106 20.93 15.67 46.45
N ARG A 107 21.19 14.39 46.13
CA ARG A 107 21.08 13.30 47.12
C ARG A 107 22.06 13.46 48.27
N ILE A 108 23.32 13.80 47.96
CA ILE A 108 24.35 14.05 48.99
C ILE A 108 23.95 15.25 49.86
N SER A 109 23.46 16.32 49.24
CA SER A 109 23.01 17.53 49.93
C SER A 109 21.79 17.26 50.83
N GLN A 110 20.82 16.47 50.36
CA GLN A 110 19.66 16.06 51.18
C GLN A 110 20.09 15.28 52.42
N LEU A 111 21.02 14.33 52.29
CA LEU A 111 21.55 13.56 53.42
C LEU A 111 22.22 14.45 54.48
N GLN A 112 22.80 15.59 54.07
CA GLN A 112 23.48 16.54 54.97
C GLN A 112 22.59 17.70 55.44
N SER A 113 21.47 17.96 54.77
CA SER A 113 20.60 19.11 55.04
C SER A 113 19.84 19.04 56.36
N GLY A 114 19.80 17.87 56.99
CA GLY A 114 19.12 17.65 58.27
C GLY A 114 17.60 17.81 58.21
N PHE A 115 17.03 18.02 57.02
CA PHE A 115 15.58 18.11 56.80
C PHE A 115 15.10 16.79 56.21
N VAL A 116 14.22 16.11 56.95
CA VAL A 116 13.46 14.92 56.51
C VAL A 116 12.13 15.37 55.95
#